data_AF-A0A935LJW1-F1
#
_entry.id   AF-A0A935LJW1-F1
#
_cell.length_a   1.000
_cell.length_b   1.000
_cell.length_c   1.000
_cell.angle_alpha   90.00
_cell.angle_beta   90.00
_cell.angle_gamma   90.00
#
_symmetry.space_group_name_H-M   'P 1'
#
loop_
_entity.id
_entity.type
_entity.pdbx_description
1 polymer ?
#
loop_
_entity_poly.entity_id
_entity_poly.type
_entity_poly.pdbx_seq_one_letter_code
_entity_poly.pdbx_strand_id
1 'polypeptide(L)'
;MSTPSQACGDGDSNIEPGEIWNLPVHINNAGDDQITDGYAVFTGGTAVGVSGSGSSRVSDNFGYRALASATSSSCRYQPVDMSGASALMPSVGTHVTNAGANDEGYVAALSVGGASPFRFYDRDITELMMSTNGYLSTNAADGGDDYTAACGVDAHQGVIDGRVQVLHDDLVIQSGGSLKHRHFGTCRAPPMPVARSQGCTVFRWRNMGRYSSGGTATGSAVFQTILYDQSYEIVHQYVTADPTSGSNASIGLQSPDESIRFDYKCDSANAAPSATALCFFHPTALPAALAEGKVHVVSAASALGDLAVAGSANVTVKAYVDPAAQCGSRAVVSYLGGVGDNAYSFAPTSVLDVAMPSAGNCQVATQCAAQVQSIGALPQPGGLYLNFNRSGNGQNLFNYGNILSTAWFTGKADRTPVYDIVNGEWNPALAGAGDHLQGHRTSSPFSTAVTTAGSAQFTRGDDDSVYINTWEFNGVWAADKLVRAFSPSAVPNPNHSGGWFNSGQSGWGVVIDEHIVNSQSATGFLGYIFDNANEPRWALGEATGSSGQMPLNAYLVHCPSCPRFAGFRQLSTAGRQHHAQLPVADHRHARHRHRVAGTPER
;
A
#
# COMPACT_ATOMS: atom_id res chain seq x y z
N MET A 1 -26.21 -1.83 12.96
CA MET A 1 -25.17 -0.79 13.15
C MET A 1 -25.86 0.44 13.70
N SER A 2 -25.34 1.02 14.77
CA SER A 2 -25.76 2.35 15.22
C SER A 2 -25.34 3.40 14.19
N THR A 3 -26.12 4.46 14.08
CA THR A 3 -25.90 5.52 13.08
C THR A 3 -24.74 6.42 13.52
N PRO A 4 -23.89 6.91 12.58
CA PRO A 4 -22.97 8.00 12.88
C PRO A 4 -23.66 9.16 13.61
N SER A 5 -22.98 9.74 14.60
CA SER A 5 -23.50 10.88 15.36
C SER A 5 -22.47 12.00 15.39
N GLN A 6 -22.92 13.23 15.13
CA GLN A 6 -22.07 14.40 15.19
C GLN A 6 -21.60 14.64 16.63
N ALA A 7 -20.29 14.72 16.84
CA ALA A 7 -19.65 15.04 18.11
C ALA A 7 -19.39 16.55 18.24
N CYS A 8 -19.08 17.21 17.12
CA CYS A 8 -18.95 18.65 16.98
C CYS A 8 -19.27 19.02 15.53
N GLY A 9 -20.10 20.04 15.32
CA GLY A 9 -20.50 20.53 14.01
C GLY A 9 -21.63 21.54 14.14
N ASP A 10 -22.50 21.58 13.14
CA ASP A 10 -23.63 22.50 13.06
C ASP A 10 -24.95 21.96 13.69
N GLY A 11 -24.96 20.70 14.12
CA GLY A 11 -26.09 20.00 14.74
C GLY A 11 -26.97 19.21 13.78
N ASP A 12 -26.63 19.13 12.49
CA ASP A 12 -27.41 18.40 11.49
C ASP A 12 -26.98 16.91 11.33
N SER A 13 -27.58 16.21 10.35
CA SER A 13 -27.28 14.79 10.09
C SER A 13 -26.33 14.56 8.91
N ASN A 14 -25.87 15.62 8.25
CA ASN A 14 -24.98 15.56 7.11
C ASN A 14 -23.53 15.64 7.59
N ILE A 15 -22.67 14.78 7.06
CA ILE A 15 -21.24 14.90 7.32
C ILE A 15 -20.69 16.00 6.43
N GLU A 16 -20.11 17.04 7.03
CA GLU A 16 -19.60 18.22 6.32
C GLU A 16 -18.14 18.55 6.68
N PRO A 17 -17.44 19.37 5.86
CA PRO A 17 -16.07 19.77 6.14
C PRO A 17 -15.90 20.47 7.49
N GLY A 18 -14.88 20.08 8.24
CA GLY A 18 -14.53 20.67 9.53
C GLY A 18 -15.32 20.14 10.73
N GLU A 19 -16.15 19.12 10.54
CA GLU A 19 -16.92 18.48 11.61
C GLU A 19 -16.23 17.26 12.22
N ILE A 20 -16.63 16.90 13.44
CA ILE A 20 -16.18 15.69 14.14
C ILE A 20 -17.37 14.75 14.32
N TRP A 21 -17.19 13.48 13.95
CA TRP A 21 -18.21 12.44 13.98
C TRP A 21 -17.76 11.24 14.80
N ASN A 22 -18.67 10.69 15.59
CA ASN A 22 -18.51 9.38 16.24
C ASN A 22 -19.11 8.30 15.34
N LEU A 23 -18.28 7.35 14.94
CA LEU A 23 -18.63 6.24 14.06
C LEU A 23 -18.61 4.94 14.87
N PRO A 24 -19.77 4.40 15.25
CA PRO A 24 -19.81 3.13 15.97
C PRO A 24 -19.57 1.96 15.01
N VAL A 25 -18.53 1.18 15.28
CA VAL A 25 -18.11 0.04 14.47
C VAL A 25 -18.18 -1.23 15.31
N HIS A 26 -18.78 -2.27 14.73
CA HIS A 26 -18.83 -3.60 15.31
C HIS A 26 -17.74 -4.46 14.68
N ILE A 27 -16.83 -4.97 15.51
CA ILE A 27 -15.73 -5.84 15.10
C ILE A 27 -16.02 -7.26 15.56
N ASN A 28 -15.75 -8.23 14.68
CA ASN A 28 -15.87 -9.66 14.95
C ASN A 28 -14.53 -10.34 14.71
N ASN A 29 -14.11 -11.21 15.63
CA ASN A 29 -13.01 -12.12 15.36
C ASN A 29 -13.53 -13.31 14.53
N ALA A 30 -13.34 -13.23 13.22
CA ALA A 30 -13.66 -14.30 12.28
C ALA A 30 -12.48 -15.28 12.06
N GLY A 31 -11.36 -15.10 12.76
CA GLY A 31 -10.22 -15.99 12.69
C GLY A 31 -10.39 -17.23 13.56
N ASP A 32 -9.52 -18.21 13.35
CA ASP A 32 -9.52 -19.48 14.08
C ASP A 32 -8.84 -19.41 15.46
N ASP A 33 -8.18 -18.29 15.76
CA ASP A 33 -7.44 -18.05 17.00
C ASP A 33 -7.94 -16.82 17.76
N GLN A 34 -7.77 -16.82 19.08
CA GLN A 34 -8.03 -15.66 19.92
C GLN A 34 -7.03 -14.53 19.60
N ILE A 35 -7.54 -13.29 19.52
CA ILE A 35 -6.70 -12.10 19.57
C ILE A 35 -6.49 -11.72 21.03
N THR A 36 -5.24 -11.63 21.48
CA THR A 36 -4.89 -11.18 22.84
C THR A 36 -4.39 -9.74 22.83
N ASP A 37 -4.91 -8.94 23.75
CA ASP A 37 -4.64 -7.50 23.89
C ASP A 37 -4.60 -6.77 22.53
N GLY A 38 -5.71 -6.94 21.80
CA GLY A 38 -5.86 -6.55 20.41
C GLY A 38 -6.28 -5.10 20.20
N TYR A 39 -6.03 -4.61 18.99
CA TYR A 39 -6.42 -3.30 18.49
C TYR A 39 -7.05 -3.43 17.11
N ALA A 40 -8.10 -2.65 16.85
CA ALA A 40 -8.65 -2.42 15.53
C ALA A 40 -8.02 -1.15 14.93
N VAL A 41 -7.52 -1.24 13.70
CA VAL A 41 -6.84 -0.15 13.02
C VAL A 41 -7.73 0.46 11.94
N PHE A 42 -7.77 1.79 11.88
CA PHE A 42 -8.59 2.59 11.00
C PHE A 42 -7.76 3.68 10.33
N THR A 43 -8.16 4.07 9.12
CA THR A 43 -7.56 5.19 8.39
C THR A 43 -8.64 6.06 7.75
N GLY A 44 -8.29 7.32 7.49
CA GLY A 44 -9.11 8.23 6.70
C GLY A 44 -8.85 8.02 5.21
N GLY A 45 -9.90 7.97 4.41
CA GLY A 45 -9.83 7.63 2.99
C GLY A 45 -10.16 6.16 2.71
N THR A 46 -10.28 5.84 1.42
CA THR A 46 -10.42 4.44 0.96
C THR A 46 -9.10 3.71 1.20
N ALA A 47 -9.16 2.63 1.97
CA ALA A 47 -8.02 1.74 2.12
C ALA A 47 -7.75 0.98 0.82
N VAL A 48 -6.48 0.72 0.58
CA VAL A 48 -6.01 -0.08 -0.56
C VAL A 48 -6.52 -1.52 -0.44
N GLY A 49 -7.03 -2.10 -1.52
CA GLY A 49 -7.52 -3.49 -1.54
C GLY A 49 -8.94 -3.70 -0.98
N VAL A 50 -9.72 -2.64 -0.76
CA VAL A 50 -11.15 -2.76 -0.41
C VAL A 50 -11.93 -3.26 -1.63
N SER A 51 -12.11 -4.59 -1.73
CA SER A 51 -13.09 -5.22 -2.61
C SER A 51 -14.45 -5.21 -1.89
N GLY A 52 -15.19 -4.11 -2.04
CA GLY A 52 -16.47 -3.93 -1.37
C GLY A 52 -17.48 -5.02 -1.76
N SER A 53 -17.70 -5.98 -0.87
CA SER A 53 -18.91 -6.81 -0.83
C SER A 53 -20.10 -5.92 -0.45
N GLY A 54 -20.62 -5.12 -1.39
CA GLY A 54 -21.91 -4.43 -1.22
C GLY A 54 -22.03 -2.99 -1.71
N SER A 55 -20.97 -2.33 -2.20
CA SER A 55 -21.10 -0.94 -2.67
C SER A 55 -20.19 -0.64 -3.85
N SER A 56 -20.74 -0.65 -5.08
CA SER A 56 -20.49 0.19 -6.27
C SER A 56 -19.06 0.66 -6.69
N ARG A 57 -18.01 0.60 -5.87
CA ARG A 57 -16.77 1.39 -6.01
C ARG A 57 -15.60 0.60 -5.44
N VAL A 58 -14.58 0.38 -6.26
CA VAL A 58 -13.36 -0.39 -5.96
C VAL A 58 -12.15 0.50 -6.28
N SER A 59 -11.00 0.30 -5.62
CA SER A 59 -9.74 1.02 -5.88
C SER A 59 -8.52 0.09 -5.80
N ASP A 60 -7.45 0.40 -6.54
CA ASP A 60 -6.16 -0.30 -6.48
C ASP A 60 -5.04 0.52 -5.79
N ASN A 61 -3.84 -0.08 -5.64
CA ASN A 61 -2.69 0.55 -4.97
C ASN A 61 -2.13 1.75 -5.73
N PHE A 62 -2.41 1.89 -7.03
CA PHE A 62 -2.03 3.07 -7.80
C PHE A 62 -2.98 4.25 -7.56
N GLY A 63 -4.22 3.96 -7.13
CA GLY A 63 -5.26 4.94 -6.90
C GLY A 63 -6.27 5.05 -8.05
N TYR A 64 -6.29 4.10 -8.99
CA TYR A 64 -7.44 3.97 -9.89
C TYR A 64 -8.69 3.72 -9.06
N ARG A 65 -9.83 4.19 -9.55
CA ARG A 65 -11.14 3.95 -8.93
C ARG A 65 -12.15 3.54 -9.99
N ALA A 66 -13.01 2.56 -9.69
CA ALA A 66 -14.01 2.07 -10.63
C ALA A 66 -15.44 2.45 -10.23
N LEU A 67 -16.30 2.66 -11.25
CA LEU A 67 -17.75 2.78 -11.10
C LEU A 67 -18.47 1.93 -12.13
N ALA A 68 -19.58 1.31 -11.72
CA ALA A 68 -20.52 0.68 -12.63
C ALA A 68 -21.70 1.61 -12.95
N SER A 69 -22.21 1.52 -14.17
CA SER A 69 -23.39 2.28 -14.61
C SER A 69 -24.67 1.87 -13.87
N ALA A 70 -24.71 0.66 -13.32
CA ALA A 70 -25.83 0.17 -12.52
C ALA A 70 -26.00 0.96 -11.20
N THR A 71 -24.94 1.62 -10.74
CA THR A 71 -24.91 2.23 -9.40
C THR A 71 -24.46 3.69 -9.41
N SER A 72 -24.06 4.24 -10.56
CA SER A 72 -23.58 5.62 -10.65
C SER A 72 -23.84 6.25 -12.00
N SER A 73 -24.44 7.45 -12.00
CA SER A 73 -24.59 8.29 -13.20
C SER A 73 -23.27 8.86 -13.73
N SER A 74 -22.19 8.76 -12.95
CA SER A 74 -20.83 9.13 -13.36
C SER A 74 -20.16 8.06 -14.22
N CYS A 75 -20.76 6.86 -14.35
CA CYS A 75 -20.37 5.90 -15.36
C CYS A 75 -21.58 5.64 -16.28
N ARG A 76 -21.47 6.03 -17.55
CA ARG A 76 -22.61 5.96 -18.47
C ARG A 76 -22.46 4.79 -19.43
N TYR A 77 -23.54 4.04 -19.60
CA TYR A 77 -23.67 3.10 -20.71
C TYR A 77 -24.01 3.87 -22.00
N GLN A 78 -23.02 4.01 -22.87
CA GLN A 78 -23.12 4.71 -24.15
C GLN A 78 -22.10 4.15 -25.15
N PRO A 79 -22.36 2.97 -25.75
CA PRO A 79 -21.45 2.36 -26.72
C PRO A 79 -21.19 3.29 -27.91
N VAL A 80 -19.96 3.29 -28.41
CA VAL A 80 -19.56 4.09 -29.58
C VAL A 80 -19.86 3.32 -30.86
N ASP A 81 -20.45 4.00 -31.84
CA ASP A 81 -20.67 3.39 -33.16
C ASP A 81 -19.34 3.16 -33.89
N MET A 82 -19.02 1.88 -34.10
CA MET A 82 -17.84 1.36 -34.80
C MET A 82 -18.21 0.74 -36.16
N SER A 83 -19.36 1.11 -36.72
CA SER A 83 -19.81 0.69 -38.06
C SER A 83 -18.80 1.08 -39.14
N GLY A 84 -18.30 2.32 -39.10
CA GLY A 84 -17.33 2.87 -40.06
C GLY A 84 -15.86 2.54 -39.80
N ALA A 85 -15.54 1.70 -38.82
CA ALA A 85 -14.17 1.17 -38.62
C ALA A 85 -13.98 -0.14 -39.39
N SER A 86 -12.80 -0.36 -39.96
CA SER A 86 -12.46 -1.63 -40.64
C SER A 86 -12.32 -2.77 -39.63
N ALA A 87 -12.60 -4.00 -40.07
CA ALA A 87 -12.26 -5.19 -39.29
C ALA A 87 -10.74 -5.40 -39.29
N LEU A 88 -10.18 -5.72 -38.14
CA LEU A 88 -8.79 -6.12 -37.99
C LEU A 88 -8.64 -7.61 -38.29
N MET A 89 -7.48 -8.00 -38.79
CA MET A 89 -7.13 -9.40 -39.06
C MET A 89 -6.13 -9.86 -38.00
N PRO A 90 -6.53 -10.72 -37.05
CA PRO A 90 -5.60 -11.24 -36.05
C PRO A 90 -4.58 -12.19 -36.68
N SER A 91 -3.39 -12.22 -36.10
CA SER A 91 -2.36 -13.24 -36.34
C SER A 91 -2.44 -14.28 -35.24
N VAL A 92 -2.01 -15.52 -35.52
CA VAL A 92 -1.90 -16.56 -34.49
C VAL A 92 -0.89 -16.12 -33.43
N GLY A 93 -1.25 -16.33 -32.17
CA GLY A 93 -0.42 -16.03 -31.01
C GLY A 93 0.94 -16.71 -31.05
N THR A 94 1.95 -16.07 -30.45
CA THR A 94 3.34 -16.51 -30.57
C THR A 94 3.66 -17.77 -29.78
N HIS A 95 2.87 -18.11 -28.76
CA HIS A 95 3.04 -19.30 -27.93
C HIS A 95 2.00 -20.39 -28.25
N VAL A 96 1.23 -20.21 -29.33
CA VAL A 96 0.15 -21.10 -29.76
C VAL A 96 0.65 -22.08 -30.82
N THR A 97 0.31 -23.36 -30.64
CA THR A 97 0.73 -24.43 -31.57
C THR A 97 -0.42 -25.13 -32.30
N ASN A 98 -1.66 -25.08 -31.78
CA ASN A 98 -2.77 -25.90 -32.29
C ASN A 98 -4.13 -25.18 -32.41
N ALA A 99 -4.13 -23.85 -32.50
CA ALA A 99 -5.35 -23.06 -32.68
C ALA A 99 -5.20 -22.02 -33.79
N GLY A 100 -6.34 -21.50 -34.27
CA GLY A 100 -6.39 -20.47 -35.30
C GLY A 100 -6.37 -19.07 -34.71
N ALA A 101 -6.02 -18.07 -35.52
CA ALA A 101 -5.95 -16.67 -35.08
C ALA A 101 -7.30 -16.07 -34.64
N ASN A 102 -8.42 -16.75 -34.93
CA ASN A 102 -9.75 -16.35 -34.48
C ASN A 102 -10.05 -16.79 -33.04
N ASP A 103 -9.26 -17.68 -32.49
CA ASP A 103 -9.37 -18.25 -31.15
C ASP A 103 -8.22 -17.71 -30.30
N GLU A 104 -7.01 -17.98 -30.77
CA GLU A 104 -5.75 -17.64 -30.11
C GLU A 104 -4.93 -16.69 -30.96
N GLY A 105 -5.36 -15.43 -30.99
CA GLY A 105 -4.73 -14.46 -31.85
C GLY A 105 -4.73 -13.05 -31.32
N TYR A 106 -3.96 -12.21 -32.00
CA TYR A 106 -3.75 -10.84 -31.62
C TYR A 106 -3.56 -9.90 -32.80
N VAL A 107 -3.72 -8.62 -32.51
CA VAL A 107 -3.37 -7.52 -33.40
C VAL A 107 -2.48 -6.55 -32.63
N ALA A 108 -1.21 -6.43 -33.03
CA ALA A 108 -0.24 -5.54 -32.40
C ALA A 108 -0.28 -4.11 -32.95
N ALA A 109 0.48 -3.22 -32.30
CA ALA A 109 0.77 -1.86 -32.75
C ALA A 109 -0.47 -0.99 -33.03
N LEU A 110 -1.51 -1.16 -32.21
CA LEU A 110 -2.73 -0.35 -32.30
C LEU A 110 -2.54 0.95 -31.53
N SER A 111 -2.56 2.08 -32.25
CA SER A 111 -2.24 3.39 -31.68
C SER A 111 -3.24 3.88 -30.62
N VAL A 112 -2.75 4.56 -29.58
CA VAL A 112 -3.54 5.17 -28.50
C VAL A 112 -3.08 6.60 -28.17
N GLY A 113 -3.97 7.40 -27.58
CA GLY A 113 -3.69 8.76 -27.06
C GLY A 113 -3.82 9.92 -28.08
N GLY A 114 -3.96 9.61 -29.38
CA GLY A 114 -4.16 10.64 -30.40
C GLY A 114 -2.94 11.53 -30.59
N ALA A 115 -3.02 12.81 -30.18
CA ALA A 115 -1.93 13.78 -30.31
C ALA A 115 -0.94 13.76 -29.14
N SER A 116 -1.23 13.00 -28.07
CA SER A 116 -0.38 12.82 -26.89
C SER A 116 -0.41 11.34 -26.48
N PRO A 117 0.56 10.81 -25.75
CA PRO A 117 0.46 9.44 -25.24
C PRO A 117 -0.74 9.26 -24.31
N PHE A 118 -1.31 8.05 -24.27
CA PHE A 118 -2.28 7.69 -23.23
C PHE A 118 -1.53 7.33 -21.95
N ARG A 119 -1.90 7.91 -20.81
CA ARG A 119 -1.31 7.57 -19.52
C ARG A 119 -1.99 6.33 -18.96
N PHE A 120 -1.27 5.22 -18.87
CA PHE A 120 -1.73 4.00 -18.22
C PHE A 120 -0.86 3.72 -17.00
N TYR A 121 -1.43 3.87 -15.80
CA TYR A 121 -0.68 3.87 -14.55
C TYR A 121 0.39 4.98 -14.55
N ASP A 122 1.62 4.67 -14.15
CA ASP A 122 2.75 5.59 -14.14
C ASP A 122 3.50 5.66 -15.49
N ARG A 123 2.95 5.07 -16.55
CA ARG A 123 3.56 5.00 -17.88
C ARG A 123 2.75 5.70 -18.96
N ASP A 124 3.47 6.34 -19.87
CA ASP A 124 2.91 6.87 -21.12
C ASP A 124 3.02 5.79 -22.19
N ILE A 125 1.89 5.41 -22.78
CA ILE A 125 1.82 4.41 -23.85
C ILE A 125 1.28 5.03 -25.13
N THR A 126 1.80 4.57 -26.27
CA THR A 126 1.40 5.04 -27.61
C THR A 126 0.77 3.95 -28.46
N GLU A 127 0.92 2.70 -28.04
CA GLU A 127 0.37 1.54 -28.72
C GLU A 127 -0.05 0.46 -27.72
N LEU A 128 -1.01 -0.36 -28.15
CA LEU A 128 -1.45 -1.55 -27.45
C LEU A 128 -1.55 -2.71 -28.45
N MET A 129 -1.48 -3.92 -27.91
CA MET A 129 -1.92 -5.14 -28.56
C MET A 129 -3.38 -5.43 -28.16
N MET A 130 -4.18 -5.95 -29.08
CA MET A 130 -5.55 -6.41 -28.83
C MET A 130 -5.63 -7.92 -29.07
N SER A 131 -6.01 -8.67 -28.03
CA SER A 131 -6.19 -10.12 -28.08
C SER A 131 -7.62 -10.51 -28.50
N THR A 132 -7.78 -11.68 -29.12
CA THR A 132 -9.08 -12.35 -29.31
C THR A 132 -9.76 -12.70 -27.99
N ASN A 133 -8.98 -13.04 -26.96
CA ASN A 133 -9.40 -13.39 -25.60
C ASN A 133 -9.85 -12.20 -24.74
N GLY A 134 -10.27 -11.09 -25.35
CA GLY A 134 -11.04 -10.04 -24.65
C GLY A 134 -10.23 -9.07 -23.78
N TYR A 135 -8.94 -8.92 -24.03
CA TYR A 135 -8.08 -7.95 -23.33
C TYR A 135 -7.15 -7.17 -24.28
N LEU A 136 -6.54 -6.11 -23.74
CA LEU A 136 -5.44 -5.38 -24.38
C LEU A 136 -4.17 -5.53 -23.55
N SER A 137 -3.01 -5.53 -24.22
CA SER A 137 -1.70 -5.61 -23.58
C SER A 137 -0.77 -4.48 -24.04
N THR A 138 0.11 -4.00 -23.16
CA THR A 138 1.19 -3.06 -23.52
C THR A 138 2.39 -3.75 -24.18
N ASN A 139 2.42 -5.08 -24.27
CA ASN A 139 3.54 -5.83 -24.80
C ASN A 139 3.09 -6.81 -25.89
N ALA A 140 3.51 -6.60 -27.13
CA ALA A 140 3.12 -7.49 -28.23
C ALA A 140 3.73 -8.90 -28.14
N ALA A 141 4.75 -9.12 -27.29
CA ALA A 141 5.31 -10.44 -27.04
C ALA A 141 4.36 -11.36 -26.23
N ASP A 142 3.31 -10.78 -25.63
CA ASP A 142 2.27 -11.53 -24.93
C ASP A 142 1.50 -12.46 -25.89
N GLY A 143 1.32 -12.07 -27.16
CA GLY A 143 0.78 -12.95 -28.20
C GLY A 143 -0.74 -13.12 -28.22
N GLY A 144 -1.45 -12.79 -27.14
CA GLY A 144 -2.91 -12.85 -27.13
C GLY A 144 -3.51 -14.24 -26.87
N ASP A 145 -2.68 -15.20 -26.43
CA ASP A 145 -2.89 -16.65 -26.38
C ASP A 145 -3.91 -17.09 -25.31
N ASP A 146 -4.09 -18.41 -25.07
CA ASP A 146 -5.19 -18.98 -24.25
C ASP A 146 -5.07 -18.54 -22.79
N TYR A 147 -6.19 -18.09 -22.23
CA TYR A 147 -6.28 -17.77 -20.82
C TYR A 147 -7.48 -18.40 -20.14
N THR A 148 -7.19 -19.05 -19.02
CA THR A 148 -8.13 -19.14 -17.91
C THR A 148 -8.15 -17.80 -17.19
N ALA A 149 -9.32 -17.36 -16.73
CA ALA A 149 -9.41 -16.19 -15.87
C ALA A 149 -8.41 -16.29 -14.70
N ALA A 150 -7.66 -15.20 -14.51
CA ALA A 150 -6.69 -15.06 -13.43
C ALA A 150 -7.17 -13.96 -12.47
N CYS A 151 -7.15 -14.26 -11.16
CA CYS A 151 -7.40 -13.30 -10.10
C CYS A 151 -6.05 -12.96 -9.44
N GLY A 152 -5.72 -11.68 -9.33
CA GLY A 152 -4.38 -11.22 -8.98
C GLY A 152 -3.54 -10.85 -10.20
N VAL A 153 -2.26 -10.53 -9.96
CA VAL A 153 -1.29 -10.25 -11.02
C VAL A 153 -1.15 -11.50 -11.90
N ASP A 154 -1.33 -11.30 -13.20
CA ASP A 154 -1.24 -12.34 -14.22
C ASP A 154 0.12 -12.24 -14.91
N ALA A 155 1.05 -13.08 -14.48
CA ALA A 155 2.40 -13.20 -15.04
C ALA A 155 2.41 -14.31 -16.11
N HIS A 156 1.94 -14.00 -17.31
CA HIS A 156 1.82 -14.99 -18.37
C HIS A 156 3.14 -15.22 -19.12
N GLN A 157 3.57 -16.48 -19.23
CA GLN A 157 4.71 -16.92 -20.04
C GLN A 157 6.01 -16.13 -19.83
N GLY A 158 6.17 -15.49 -18.66
CA GLY A 158 7.31 -14.64 -18.33
C GLY A 158 7.40 -13.35 -19.16
N VAL A 159 6.32 -12.94 -19.82
CA VAL A 159 6.23 -11.66 -20.52
C VAL A 159 5.71 -10.62 -19.56
N ILE A 160 6.52 -9.61 -19.24
CA ILE A 160 6.09 -8.48 -18.42
C ILE A 160 5.20 -7.57 -19.25
N ASP A 161 3.95 -7.40 -18.81
CA ASP A 161 3.00 -6.53 -19.50
C ASP A 161 1.94 -5.85 -18.61
N GLY A 162 1.42 -4.75 -19.11
CA GLY A 162 0.26 -4.06 -18.55
C GLY A 162 -0.99 -4.50 -19.30
N ARG A 163 -2.06 -4.80 -18.58
CA ARG A 163 -3.28 -5.37 -19.18
C ARG A 163 -4.50 -4.52 -18.90
N VAL A 164 -5.33 -4.34 -19.93
CA VAL A 164 -6.70 -3.83 -19.82
C VAL A 164 -7.63 -5.01 -20.11
N GLN A 165 -8.19 -5.59 -19.07
CA GLN A 165 -8.98 -6.82 -19.16
C GLN A 165 -10.46 -6.47 -19.17
N VAL A 166 -11.04 -6.56 -20.37
CA VAL A 166 -12.40 -6.06 -20.63
C VAL A 166 -13.42 -7.15 -20.35
N LEU A 167 -13.16 -8.32 -20.92
CA LEU A 167 -13.87 -9.57 -20.68
C LEU A 167 -12.86 -10.70 -20.94
N HIS A 168 -11.79 -10.72 -20.13
CA HIS A 168 -10.69 -11.64 -20.34
C HIS A 168 -11.13 -13.07 -19.98
N ASP A 169 -11.32 -13.89 -21.00
CA ASP A 169 -11.78 -15.28 -20.94
C ASP A 169 -11.39 -15.95 -22.27
N ASP A 170 -11.62 -17.25 -22.37
CA ASP A 170 -11.41 -18.05 -23.57
C ASP A 170 -12.48 -17.72 -24.63
N LEU A 171 -12.13 -16.85 -25.59
CA LEU A 171 -13.04 -16.21 -26.54
C LEU A 171 -12.64 -16.39 -28.00
N VAL A 172 -13.61 -16.84 -28.80
CA VAL A 172 -13.47 -17.07 -30.24
C VAL A 172 -14.25 -16.04 -31.04
N ILE A 173 -13.63 -15.44 -32.06
CA ILE A 173 -14.32 -14.67 -33.11
C ILE A 173 -15.18 -15.63 -33.94
N GLN A 174 -16.51 -15.51 -33.82
CA GLN A 174 -17.43 -16.32 -34.62
C GLN A 174 -17.59 -15.79 -36.05
N SER A 175 -18.27 -16.58 -36.90
CA SER A 175 -18.63 -16.17 -38.25
C SER A 175 -19.41 -14.84 -38.25
N GLY A 176 -18.96 -13.86 -39.02
CA GLY A 176 -19.52 -12.49 -39.02
C GLY A 176 -19.07 -11.62 -37.83
N GLY A 177 -18.21 -12.14 -36.96
CA GLY A 177 -17.52 -11.40 -35.91
C GLY A 177 -16.33 -10.60 -36.40
N SER A 178 -15.81 -9.72 -35.53
CA SER A 178 -14.65 -8.89 -35.86
C SER A 178 -14.06 -8.25 -34.61
N LEU A 179 -12.74 -8.03 -34.65
CA LEU A 179 -12.06 -7.03 -33.84
C LEU A 179 -12.01 -5.70 -34.61
N LYS A 180 -12.17 -4.58 -33.91
CA LYS A 180 -12.07 -3.24 -34.50
C LYS A 180 -11.34 -2.27 -33.58
N HIS A 181 -10.59 -1.36 -34.17
CA HIS A 181 -9.89 -0.25 -33.52
C HIS A 181 -10.16 1.05 -34.28
N ARG A 182 -10.34 2.16 -33.56
CA ARG A 182 -10.43 3.50 -34.16
C ARG A 182 -10.19 4.59 -33.12
N HIS A 183 -9.39 5.59 -33.48
CA HIS A 183 -9.32 6.86 -32.77
C HIS A 183 -10.37 7.87 -33.30
N PHE A 184 -10.93 8.64 -32.37
CA PHE A 184 -11.81 9.76 -32.65
C PHE A 184 -11.21 11.02 -32.02
N GLY A 185 -10.96 12.07 -32.81
CA GLY A 185 -10.47 13.36 -32.30
C GLY A 185 -11.46 14.09 -31.36
N THR A 186 -12.71 13.64 -31.32
CA THR A 186 -13.69 14.02 -30.29
C THR A 186 -14.56 12.81 -29.98
N CYS A 187 -14.56 12.38 -28.73
CA CYS A 187 -15.33 11.23 -28.30
C CYS A 187 -16.83 11.58 -28.25
N ARG A 188 -17.66 10.72 -28.85
CA ARG A 188 -19.13 10.90 -28.85
C ARG A 188 -19.77 10.54 -27.50
N ALA A 189 -19.15 9.63 -26.76
CA ALA A 189 -19.41 9.44 -25.35
C ALA A 189 -18.52 10.45 -24.61
N PRO A 190 -19.08 11.48 -23.94
CA PRO A 190 -18.25 12.40 -23.17
C PRO A 190 -17.68 11.67 -21.94
N PRO A 191 -16.41 11.91 -21.60
CA PRO A 191 -15.80 11.38 -20.39
C PRO A 191 -16.37 12.03 -19.14
N MET A 192 -16.15 11.41 -17.99
CA MET A 192 -16.46 11.94 -16.67
C MET A 192 -15.15 12.10 -15.86
N PRO A 193 -15.00 13.12 -14.98
CA PRO A 193 -15.96 14.18 -14.60
C PRO A 193 -16.03 15.38 -15.53
N VAL A 194 -14.99 15.59 -16.34
CA VAL A 194 -14.88 16.78 -17.14
C VAL A 194 -15.66 16.52 -18.42
N ALA A 195 -16.83 17.13 -18.53
CA ALA A 195 -17.55 17.32 -19.79
C ALA A 195 -16.76 18.25 -20.74
N ARG A 196 -15.46 17.97 -20.92
CA ARG A 196 -14.57 18.59 -21.89
C ARG A 196 -14.53 17.68 -23.10
N SER A 197 -14.69 18.28 -24.27
CA SER A 197 -14.43 17.61 -25.54
C SER A 197 -12.97 17.14 -25.56
N GLN A 198 -12.76 15.83 -25.59
CA GLN A 198 -11.44 15.22 -25.77
C GLN A 198 -11.54 14.05 -26.75
N GLY A 199 -10.41 13.64 -27.30
CA GLY A 199 -10.34 12.46 -28.16
C GLY A 199 -10.44 11.16 -27.36
N CYS A 200 -10.69 10.07 -28.07
CA CYS A 200 -10.68 8.73 -27.49
C CYS A 200 -10.30 7.67 -28.52
N THR A 201 -9.69 6.59 -28.06
CA THR A 201 -9.49 5.36 -28.83
C THR A 201 -10.49 4.31 -28.39
N VAL A 202 -11.16 3.66 -29.35
CA VAL A 202 -12.15 2.62 -29.09
C VAL A 202 -11.67 1.30 -29.68
N PHE A 203 -11.68 0.26 -28.86
CA PHE A 203 -11.50 -1.13 -29.24
C PHE A 203 -12.84 -1.85 -29.12
N ARG A 204 -13.20 -2.68 -30.10
CA ARG A 204 -14.46 -3.44 -30.08
C ARG A 204 -14.23 -4.89 -30.47
N TRP A 205 -14.75 -5.78 -29.63
CA TRP A 205 -14.98 -7.18 -29.93
C TRP A 205 -16.45 -7.37 -30.31
N ARG A 206 -16.72 -8.02 -31.44
CA ARG A 206 -18.08 -8.24 -31.92
C ARG A 206 -18.28 -9.69 -32.30
N ASN A 207 -19.41 -10.24 -31.84
CA ASN A 207 -19.83 -11.61 -32.07
C ASN A 207 -18.77 -12.60 -31.57
N MET A 208 -18.35 -12.39 -30.33
CA MET A 208 -17.44 -13.31 -29.64
C MET A 208 -18.25 -14.46 -29.06
N GLY A 209 -17.80 -15.69 -29.30
CA GLY A 209 -18.26 -16.87 -28.60
C GLY A 209 -17.33 -17.19 -27.46
N ARG A 210 -17.89 -17.65 -26.35
CA ARG A 210 -17.12 -18.26 -25.27
C ARG A 210 -16.83 -19.70 -25.63
N TYR A 211 -15.56 -20.08 -25.61
CA TYR A 211 -15.16 -21.47 -25.72
C TYR A 211 -15.16 -22.12 -24.33
N SER A 212 -15.53 -23.38 -24.29
CA SER A 212 -15.47 -24.18 -23.07
C SER A 212 -15.01 -25.56 -23.51
N SER A 213 -13.95 -26.06 -22.88
CA SER A 213 -13.18 -27.23 -23.29
C SER A 213 -13.98 -28.33 -24.01
N GLY A 214 -13.56 -28.65 -25.24
CA GLY A 214 -14.12 -29.73 -26.06
C GLY A 214 -15.45 -29.43 -26.76
N GLY A 215 -15.95 -28.19 -26.67
CA GLY A 215 -17.20 -27.74 -27.30
C GLY A 215 -17.02 -26.87 -28.55
N THR A 216 -18.13 -26.42 -29.12
CA THR A 216 -18.15 -25.30 -30.08
C THR A 216 -18.32 -24.01 -29.29
N ALA A 217 -17.62 -22.93 -29.67
CA ALA A 217 -17.82 -21.63 -29.03
C ALA A 217 -19.30 -21.19 -29.10
N THR A 218 -19.83 -20.68 -27.99
CA THR A 218 -21.26 -20.31 -27.87
C THR A 218 -21.46 -18.86 -27.46
N GLY A 219 -22.62 -18.29 -27.79
CA GLY A 219 -22.98 -16.90 -27.48
C GLY A 219 -22.75 -15.95 -28.64
N SER A 220 -22.83 -14.64 -28.37
CA SER A 220 -22.56 -13.58 -29.34
C SER A 220 -22.28 -12.29 -28.57
N ALA A 221 -21.24 -12.31 -27.74
CA ALA A 221 -20.87 -11.15 -26.95
C ALA A 221 -20.39 -10.01 -27.85
N VAL A 222 -20.76 -8.78 -27.47
CA VAL A 222 -20.30 -7.56 -28.11
C VAL A 222 -19.95 -6.59 -27.00
N PHE A 223 -18.69 -6.20 -26.97
CA PHE A 223 -18.18 -5.30 -25.94
C PHE A 223 -17.11 -4.38 -26.50
N GLN A 224 -16.89 -3.27 -25.80
CA GLN A 224 -15.93 -2.25 -26.16
C GLN A 224 -15.09 -1.86 -24.96
N THR A 225 -13.87 -1.40 -25.21
CA THR A 225 -13.17 -0.52 -24.28
C THR A 225 -12.83 0.80 -24.95
N ILE A 226 -12.99 1.88 -24.21
CA ILE A 226 -12.77 3.26 -24.64
C ILE A 226 -11.68 3.84 -23.75
N LEU A 227 -10.62 4.35 -24.37
CA LEU A 227 -9.51 5.04 -23.70
C LEU A 227 -9.60 6.53 -24.02
N TYR A 228 -9.71 7.38 -23.00
CA TYR A 228 -9.83 8.83 -23.17
C TYR A 228 -8.47 9.52 -23.08
N ASP A 229 -8.14 10.34 -24.08
CA ASP A 229 -6.78 10.84 -24.32
C ASP A 229 -6.22 11.73 -23.20
N GLN A 230 -7.07 12.46 -22.46
CA GLN A 230 -6.67 13.48 -21.47
C GLN A 230 -7.09 13.16 -20.04
N SER A 231 -8.28 12.57 -19.85
CA SER A 231 -8.69 12.12 -18.50
C SER A 231 -8.09 10.78 -18.12
N TYR A 232 -7.55 10.04 -19.10
CA TYR A 232 -7.03 8.68 -18.90
C TYR A 232 -8.07 7.70 -18.34
N GLU A 233 -9.35 8.06 -18.51
CA GLU A 233 -10.47 7.20 -18.15
C GLU A 233 -10.49 6.00 -19.10
N ILE A 234 -10.76 4.81 -18.53
CA ILE A 234 -10.93 3.56 -19.26
C ILE A 234 -12.36 3.09 -19.06
N VAL A 235 -13.12 2.95 -20.13
CA VAL A 235 -14.54 2.58 -20.04
C VAL A 235 -14.83 1.33 -20.82
N HIS A 236 -15.27 0.29 -20.12
CA HIS A 236 -15.80 -0.93 -20.71
C HIS A 236 -17.31 -0.77 -20.94
N GLN A 237 -17.78 -1.16 -22.13
CA GLN A 237 -19.18 -1.13 -22.52
C GLN A 237 -19.61 -2.53 -22.96
N TYR A 238 -20.54 -3.14 -22.24
CA TYR A 238 -21.07 -4.47 -22.53
C TYR A 238 -22.39 -4.33 -23.29
N VAL A 239 -22.34 -4.45 -24.61
CA VAL A 239 -23.52 -4.28 -25.48
C VAL A 239 -24.41 -5.52 -25.41
N THR A 240 -23.80 -6.68 -25.63
CA THR A 240 -24.42 -8.00 -25.41
C THR A 240 -23.46 -8.85 -24.60
N ALA A 241 -23.99 -9.52 -23.58
CA ALA A 241 -23.26 -10.43 -22.72
C ALA A 241 -22.90 -11.73 -23.45
N ASP A 242 -21.85 -12.40 -22.98
CA ASP A 242 -21.60 -13.80 -23.26
C ASP A 242 -22.64 -14.69 -22.54
N PRO A 243 -22.68 -16.01 -22.79
CA PRO A 243 -23.65 -16.91 -22.17
C PRO A 243 -23.62 -16.92 -20.64
N THR A 244 -22.51 -16.53 -20.03
CA THR A 244 -22.30 -16.53 -18.57
C THR A 244 -22.38 -15.14 -17.96
N SER A 245 -22.62 -14.08 -18.75
CA SER A 245 -22.58 -12.69 -18.29
C SER A 245 -21.29 -12.34 -17.52
N GLY A 246 -20.16 -12.84 -18.01
CA GLY A 246 -18.82 -12.64 -17.49
C GLY A 246 -18.49 -13.44 -16.23
N SER A 247 -19.26 -14.50 -15.93
CA SER A 247 -19.08 -15.24 -14.66
C SER A 247 -17.74 -15.97 -14.53
N ASN A 248 -17.03 -16.19 -15.64
CA ASN A 248 -15.71 -16.84 -15.67
C ASN A 248 -14.65 -15.92 -16.28
N ALA A 249 -14.87 -14.61 -16.28
CA ALA A 249 -13.97 -13.65 -16.88
C ALA A 249 -13.19 -12.88 -15.82
N SER A 250 -11.97 -12.48 -16.16
CA SER A 250 -11.25 -11.43 -15.46
C SER A 250 -11.61 -10.06 -16.06
N ILE A 251 -12.04 -9.15 -15.21
CA ILE A 251 -12.37 -7.77 -15.56
C ILE A 251 -11.59 -6.85 -14.62
N GLY A 252 -10.71 -6.03 -15.18
CA GLY A 252 -9.75 -5.29 -14.38
C GLY A 252 -8.62 -4.64 -15.16
N LEU A 253 -7.64 -4.16 -14.41
CA LEU A 253 -6.43 -3.52 -14.93
C LEU A 253 -5.19 -4.14 -14.26
N GLN A 254 -4.06 -4.13 -14.97
CA GLN A 254 -2.75 -4.52 -14.45
C GLN A 254 -1.70 -3.50 -14.88
N SER A 255 -0.83 -3.11 -13.96
CA SER A 255 0.24 -2.16 -14.25
C SER A 255 1.29 -2.75 -15.19
N PRO A 256 1.97 -1.93 -16.03
CA PRO A 256 2.96 -2.41 -17.00
C PRO A 256 4.20 -3.11 -16.43
N ASP A 257 4.42 -3.01 -15.12
CA ASP A 257 5.50 -3.67 -14.39
C ASP A 257 5.02 -4.87 -13.55
N GLU A 258 3.72 -5.22 -13.66
CA GLU A 258 3.08 -6.33 -12.95
C GLU A 258 3.14 -6.20 -11.42
N SER A 259 3.31 -4.99 -10.89
CA SER A 259 3.34 -4.76 -9.45
C SER A 259 1.96 -4.46 -8.85
N ILE A 260 1.02 -3.96 -9.66
CA ILE A 260 -0.31 -3.53 -9.22
C ILE A 260 -1.39 -4.21 -10.05
N ARG A 261 -2.40 -4.69 -9.33
CA ARG A 261 -3.58 -5.32 -9.91
C ARG A 261 -4.85 -4.63 -9.43
N PHE A 262 -5.72 -4.28 -10.36
CA PHE A 262 -7.10 -3.91 -10.09
C PHE A 262 -8.02 -5.03 -10.54
N ASP A 263 -8.39 -5.93 -9.62
CA ASP A 263 -9.44 -6.92 -9.85
C ASP A 263 -10.81 -6.30 -9.57
N TYR A 264 -11.50 -5.80 -10.61
CA TYR A 264 -12.88 -5.32 -10.41
C TYR A 264 -13.81 -6.51 -10.14
N LYS A 265 -13.74 -7.52 -11.02
CA LYS A 265 -14.41 -8.81 -10.86
C LYS A 265 -13.57 -9.89 -11.52
N CYS A 266 -13.46 -11.02 -10.85
CA CYS A 266 -12.80 -12.23 -11.36
C CYS A 266 -13.65 -13.43 -10.93
N ASP A 267 -13.95 -14.34 -11.86
CA ASP A 267 -14.79 -15.54 -11.64
C ASP A 267 -16.05 -15.26 -10.80
N SER A 268 -16.70 -14.14 -11.13
CA SER A 268 -17.78 -13.58 -10.33
C SER A 268 -19.06 -13.51 -11.12
N ALA A 269 -20.14 -14.05 -10.57
CA ALA A 269 -21.44 -14.05 -11.23
C ALA A 269 -21.87 -12.64 -11.68
N ASN A 270 -22.46 -12.57 -12.89
CA ASN A 270 -22.95 -11.32 -13.49
C ASN A 270 -21.89 -10.20 -13.50
N ALA A 271 -20.67 -10.51 -13.92
CA ALA A 271 -19.60 -9.52 -14.01
C ALA A 271 -19.79 -8.51 -15.14
N ALA A 272 -20.33 -8.97 -16.28
CA ALA A 272 -20.50 -8.20 -17.51
C ALA A 272 -21.91 -8.37 -18.12
N PRO A 273 -22.98 -7.97 -17.40
CA PRO A 273 -24.33 -8.05 -17.94
C PRO A 273 -24.54 -7.12 -19.13
N SER A 274 -25.46 -7.49 -20.02
CA SER A 274 -25.80 -6.68 -21.20
C SER A 274 -26.29 -5.29 -20.81
N ALA A 275 -26.06 -4.31 -21.69
CA ALA A 275 -26.47 -2.93 -21.50
C ALA A 275 -25.88 -2.25 -20.24
N THR A 276 -24.64 -2.57 -19.91
CA THR A 276 -23.93 -1.96 -18.77
C THR A 276 -22.56 -1.44 -19.13
N ALA A 277 -22.04 -0.53 -18.29
CA ALA A 277 -20.69 -0.02 -18.41
C ALA A 277 -19.96 -0.08 -17.07
N LEU A 278 -18.64 -0.17 -17.18
CA LEU A 278 -17.67 -0.10 -16.09
C LEU A 278 -16.64 0.96 -16.46
N CYS A 279 -16.40 1.92 -15.58
CA CYS A 279 -15.52 3.06 -15.82
C CYS A 279 -14.42 3.08 -14.76
N PHE A 280 -13.16 3.01 -15.17
CA PHE A 280 -11.98 3.20 -14.33
C PHE A 280 -11.46 4.62 -14.52
N PHE A 281 -11.29 5.34 -13.41
CA PHE A 281 -10.81 6.71 -13.38
C PHE A 281 -9.39 6.75 -12.86
N HIS A 282 -8.50 7.34 -13.65
CA HIS A 282 -7.13 7.58 -13.24
C HIS A 282 -7.08 8.56 -12.05
N PRO A 283 -6.19 8.38 -11.06
CA PRO A 283 -6.14 9.19 -9.84
C PRO A 283 -5.98 10.69 -10.10
N THR A 284 -5.37 11.09 -11.21
CA THR A 284 -5.20 12.50 -11.59
C THR A 284 -6.45 13.15 -12.20
N ALA A 285 -7.51 12.38 -12.46
CA ALA A 285 -8.73 12.83 -13.13
C ALA A 285 -10.00 12.20 -12.54
N LEU A 286 -10.04 12.04 -11.21
CA LEU A 286 -11.20 11.47 -10.53
C LEU A 286 -12.44 12.37 -10.63
N PRO A 287 -13.63 11.80 -10.86
CA PRO A 287 -14.85 12.57 -10.74
C PRO A 287 -15.13 13.04 -9.33
N ALA A 288 -15.83 14.17 -9.19
CA ALA A 288 -16.15 14.72 -7.86
C ALA A 288 -16.85 13.68 -6.96
N ALA A 289 -17.70 12.83 -7.56
CA ALA A 289 -18.35 11.71 -6.88
C ALA A 289 -17.39 10.60 -6.40
N LEU A 290 -16.13 10.62 -6.80
CA LEU A 290 -15.05 9.72 -6.37
C LEU A 290 -13.92 10.44 -5.64
N ALA A 291 -13.88 11.78 -5.71
CA ALA A 291 -12.95 12.58 -4.95
C ALA A 291 -13.25 12.41 -3.46
N GLU A 292 -12.20 12.18 -2.68
CA GLU A 292 -12.29 12.08 -1.24
C GLU A 292 -11.88 13.40 -0.61
N GLY A 293 -12.69 13.86 0.33
CA GLY A 293 -12.27 14.83 1.31
C GLY A 293 -11.24 14.18 2.21
N LYS A 294 -10.23 14.94 2.61
CA LYS A 294 -9.29 14.46 3.63
C LYS A 294 -10.06 14.25 4.93
N VAL A 295 -10.00 13.03 5.48
CA VAL A 295 -10.58 12.69 6.77
C VAL A 295 -9.44 12.29 7.71
N HIS A 296 -9.50 12.80 8.93
CA HIS A 296 -8.54 12.56 10.01
C HIS A 296 -9.19 11.57 10.98
N VAL A 297 -8.56 10.44 11.24
CA VAL A 297 -9.07 9.48 12.24
C VAL A 297 -8.37 9.74 13.56
N VAL A 298 -9.16 10.18 14.53
CA VAL A 298 -8.69 10.65 15.83
C VAL A 298 -8.12 9.53 16.70
N SER A 299 -8.72 8.36 16.61
CA SER A 299 -8.34 7.15 17.35
C SER A 299 -8.12 6.03 16.34
N ALA A 300 -7.08 6.21 15.52
CA ALA A 300 -6.79 5.32 14.40
C ALA A 300 -6.44 3.89 14.84
N ALA A 301 -6.03 3.68 16.11
CA ALA A 301 -6.09 2.36 16.74
C ALA A 301 -7.06 2.42 17.93
N SER A 302 -7.99 1.46 17.99
CA SER A 302 -8.95 1.33 19.09
C SER A 302 -8.71 0.01 19.81
N ALA A 303 -8.50 0.04 21.12
CA ALA A 303 -8.33 -1.18 21.91
C ALA A 303 -9.58 -2.08 21.84
N LEU A 304 -9.33 -3.37 21.60
CA LEU A 304 -10.32 -4.45 21.63
C LEU A 304 -10.15 -5.31 22.90
N GLY A 305 -8.96 -5.31 23.49
CA GLY A 305 -8.58 -6.24 24.55
C GLY A 305 -8.51 -7.68 24.03
N ASP A 306 -8.85 -8.64 24.88
CA ASP A 306 -8.91 -10.06 24.51
C ASP A 306 -10.21 -10.37 23.76
N LEU A 307 -10.09 -10.84 22.51
CA LEU A 307 -11.21 -11.17 21.64
C LEU A 307 -11.15 -12.65 21.24
N ALA A 308 -11.98 -13.47 21.90
CA ALA A 308 -12.12 -14.90 21.63
C ALA A 308 -12.52 -15.18 20.17
N VAL A 309 -12.31 -16.41 19.70
CA VAL A 309 -12.82 -16.89 18.40
C VAL A 309 -14.34 -16.69 18.33
N ALA A 310 -14.84 -16.12 17.23
CA ALA A 310 -16.23 -15.69 17.05
C ALA A 310 -16.72 -14.64 18.09
N GLY A 311 -15.82 -14.10 18.91
CA GLY A 311 -16.09 -13.00 19.83
C GLY A 311 -16.27 -11.68 19.08
N SER A 312 -16.86 -10.71 19.77
CA SER A 312 -17.12 -9.39 19.20
C SER A 312 -16.87 -8.25 20.18
N ALA A 313 -16.56 -7.08 19.60
CA ALA A 313 -16.38 -5.84 20.33
C ALA A 313 -17.03 -4.68 19.56
N ASN A 314 -17.50 -3.67 20.28
CA ASN A 314 -17.94 -2.41 19.70
C ASN A 314 -16.91 -1.35 20.00
N VAL A 315 -16.46 -0.64 18.97
CA VAL A 315 -15.56 0.50 19.10
C VAL A 315 -16.23 1.74 18.52
N THR A 316 -15.84 2.91 19.01
CA THR A 316 -16.31 4.19 18.44
C THR A 316 -15.12 4.91 17.83
N VAL A 317 -15.11 5.00 16.51
CA VAL A 317 -14.06 5.70 15.76
C VAL A 317 -14.45 7.16 15.67
N LYS A 318 -13.59 8.05 16.15
CA LYS A 318 -13.78 9.49 15.95
C LYS A 318 -13.14 9.92 14.63
N ALA A 319 -13.91 10.55 13.77
CA ALA A 319 -13.48 11.04 12.47
C ALA A 319 -13.66 12.56 12.39
N TYR A 320 -12.63 13.28 11.97
CA TYR A 320 -12.66 14.70 11.72
C TYR A 320 -12.51 14.95 10.21
N VAL A 321 -13.49 15.60 9.60
CA VAL A 321 -13.40 15.95 8.18
C VAL A 321 -12.57 17.22 8.04
N ASP A 322 -11.57 17.23 7.17
CA ASP A 322 -10.72 18.41 6.98
C ASP A 322 -11.56 19.62 6.52
N PRO A 323 -11.43 20.82 7.12
CA PRO A 323 -12.15 22.01 6.67
C PRO A 323 -11.86 22.41 5.23
N ALA A 324 -10.72 21.99 4.67
CA ALA A 324 -10.36 22.20 3.27
C ALA A 324 -10.96 21.14 2.33
N ALA A 325 -11.65 20.13 2.85
CA ALA A 325 -12.36 19.16 2.03
C ALA A 325 -13.44 19.86 1.19
N GLN A 326 -13.54 19.49 -0.09
CA GLN A 326 -14.49 20.12 -1.00
C GLN A 326 -15.89 19.57 -0.76
N CYS A 327 -16.89 20.44 -0.65
CA CYS A 327 -18.29 20.04 -0.68
C CYS A 327 -18.60 19.20 -1.94
N GLY A 328 -19.38 18.12 -1.77
CA GLY A 328 -19.64 17.12 -2.81
C GLY A 328 -18.57 16.04 -2.96
N SER A 329 -17.41 16.16 -2.30
CA SER A 329 -16.47 15.04 -2.14
C SER A 329 -16.96 14.08 -1.07
N ARG A 330 -16.29 12.92 -0.94
CA ARG A 330 -16.69 11.87 -0.01
C ARG A 330 -15.89 11.91 1.28
N ALA A 331 -16.56 11.75 2.42
CA ALA A 331 -15.91 11.47 3.69
C ALA A 331 -15.83 9.94 3.85
N VAL A 332 -14.60 9.42 3.90
CA VAL A 332 -14.34 7.99 3.95
C VAL A 332 -13.50 7.65 5.18
N VAL A 333 -13.89 6.60 5.89
CA VAL A 333 -13.09 5.96 6.94
C VAL A 333 -13.08 4.47 6.66
N SER A 334 -11.90 3.89 6.65
CA SER A 334 -11.72 2.46 6.40
C SER A 334 -11.15 1.77 7.63
N TYR A 335 -11.68 0.59 7.96
CA TYR A 335 -11.01 -0.38 8.82
C TYR A 335 -9.93 -1.06 7.99
N LEU A 336 -8.70 -1.12 8.49
CA LEU A 336 -7.58 -1.81 7.83
C LEU A 336 -7.51 -3.28 8.27
N GLY A 337 -7.71 -3.52 9.56
CA GLY A 337 -7.40 -4.80 10.15
C GLY A 337 -7.30 -4.79 11.67
N GLY A 338 -7.03 -5.97 12.21
CA GLY A 338 -6.84 -6.21 13.62
C GLY A 338 -5.39 -6.61 13.89
N VAL A 339 -4.84 -6.19 15.02
CA VAL A 339 -3.49 -6.57 15.47
C VAL A 339 -3.55 -6.92 16.94
N GLY A 340 -2.86 -7.97 17.35
CA GLY A 340 -2.68 -8.33 18.76
C GLY A 340 -1.23 -8.71 19.04
N ASP A 341 -1.01 -9.32 20.19
CA ASP A 341 0.34 -9.72 20.61
C ASP A 341 1.01 -10.72 19.66
N ASN A 342 0.23 -11.60 19.04
CA ASN A 342 0.74 -12.79 18.35
C ASN A 342 0.39 -12.84 16.87
N ALA A 343 -0.59 -12.07 16.45
CA ALA A 343 -1.19 -12.15 15.14
C ALA A 343 -1.68 -10.79 14.68
N TYR A 344 -1.86 -10.67 13.38
CA TYR A 344 -2.55 -9.56 12.75
C TYR A 344 -3.41 -10.13 11.62
N SER A 345 -4.37 -9.34 11.17
CA SER A 345 -5.19 -9.62 10.00
C SER A 345 -5.40 -8.33 9.24
N PHE A 346 -5.32 -8.37 7.91
CA PHE A 346 -5.77 -7.26 7.06
C PHE A 346 -7.04 -7.68 6.35
N ALA A 347 -8.09 -6.90 6.56
CA ALA A 347 -9.36 -7.05 5.87
C ALA A 347 -9.91 -5.64 5.61
N PRO A 348 -9.28 -4.89 4.68
CA PRO A 348 -9.67 -3.52 4.42
C PRO A 348 -11.15 -3.42 4.06
N THR A 349 -11.91 -2.60 4.80
CA THR A 349 -13.31 -2.34 4.50
C THR A 349 -13.71 -0.93 4.90
N SER A 350 -14.56 -0.28 4.11
CA SER A 350 -15.09 1.04 4.45
C SER A 350 -16.12 0.92 5.57
N VAL A 351 -15.87 1.62 6.68
CA VAL A 351 -16.81 1.73 7.82
C VAL A 351 -17.62 3.03 7.79
N LEU A 352 -17.14 4.00 7.00
CA LEU A 352 -17.88 5.19 6.58
C LEU A 352 -17.52 5.47 5.13
N ASP A 353 -18.53 5.70 4.29
CA ASP A 353 -18.32 6.16 2.92
C ASP A 353 -19.54 6.97 2.45
N VAL A 354 -19.55 8.26 2.78
CA VAL A 354 -20.70 9.16 2.57
C VAL A 354 -20.31 10.33 1.67
N ALA A 355 -21.18 10.67 0.72
CA ALA A 355 -21.01 11.90 -0.06
C ALA A 355 -21.42 13.09 0.80
N MET A 356 -20.51 14.05 0.97
CA MET A 356 -20.84 15.31 1.62
C MET A 356 -21.84 16.09 0.75
N PRO A 357 -22.65 16.99 1.34
CA PRO A 357 -23.57 17.82 0.58
C PRO A 357 -22.85 18.63 -0.51
N SER A 358 -23.57 18.94 -1.59
CA SER A 358 -23.07 19.84 -2.62
C SER A 358 -22.90 21.26 -2.06
N ALA A 359 -22.07 22.09 -2.70
CA ALA A 359 -21.66 23.41 -2.20
C ALA A 359 -22.81 24.36 -1.80
N GLY A 360 -24.04 24.16 -2.29
CA GLY A 360 -25.21 24.97 -1.90
C GLY A 360 -25.87 24.55 -0.58
N ASN A 361 -25.58 23.34 -0.09
CA ASN A 361 -26.16 22.74 1.11
C ASN A 361 -25.08 22.27 2.09
N CYS A 362 -23.85 22.76 1.95
CA CYS A 362 -22.68 22.30 2.68
C CYS A 362 -22.17 23.44 3.56
N GLN A 363 -22.08 23.22 4.87
CA GLN A 363 -21.53 24.20 5.81
C GLN A 363 -20.14 23.75 6.29
N VAL A 364 -19.17 24.66 6.25
CA VAL A 364 -17.82 24.38 6.77
C VAL A 364 -17.76 24.76 8.24
N ALA A 365 -17.67 23.77 9.13
CA ALA A 365 -17.51 24.01 10.56
C ALA A 365 -16.05 24.40 10.88
N THR A 366 -15.84 25.52 11.55
CA THR A 366 -14.49 26.00 11.94
C THR A 366 -14.25 25.91 13.44
N GLN A 367 -15.32 25.81 14.22
CA GLN A 367 -15.31 25.75 15.68
C GLN A 367 -14.72 24.44 16.24
N CYS A 368 -14.70 23.37 15.45
CA CYS A 368 -14.28 22.05 15.92
C CYS A 368 -12.77 21.82 15.83
N ALA A 369 -12.02 22.61 15.03
CA ALA A 369 -10.59 22.40 14.79
C ALA A 369 -9.74 22.42 16.08
N ALA A 370 -10.11 23.24 17.07
CA ALA A 370 -9.40 23.31 18.35
C ALA A 370 -9.46 21.99 19.14
N GLN A 371 -10.52 21.19 18.95
CA GLN A 371 -10.67 19.89 19.61
C GLN A 371 -9.72 18.83 19.04
N VAL A 372 -9.07 19.11 17.90
CA VAL A 372 -8.21 18.17 17.15
C VAL A 372 -6.72 18.39 17.42
N GLN A 373 -6.33 19.50 18.04
CA GLN A 373 -4.91 19.88 18.19
C GLN A 373 -4.08 18.96 19.10
N SER A 374 -4.71 18.13 19.94
CA SER A 374 -4.02 17.15 20.80
C SER A 374 -3.91 15.75 20.19
N ILE A 375 -4.52 15.52 19.03
CA ILE A 375 -4.86 14.17 18.56
C ILE A 375 -3.73 13.48 17.77
N GLY A 376 -2.74 14.25 17.31
CA GLY A 376 -1.62 13.74 16.55
C GLY A 376 -0.32 14.42 16.94
N ALA A 377 -0.05 14.60 18.23
CA ALA A 377 1.29 15.03 18.64
C ALA A 377 2.31 14.02 18.07
N LEU A 378 3.41 14.55 17.52
CA LEU A 378 4.53 13.74 17.08
C LEU A 378 4.95 12.80 18.24
N PRO A 379 5.21 11.50 18.00
CA PRO A 379 5.57 10.56 19.05
C PRO A 379 6.72 11.12 19.88
N GLN A 380 6.70 10.89 21.19
CA GLN A 380 7.82 11.34 22.03
C GLN A 380 9.13 10.69 21.52
N PRO A 381 10.16 11.49 21.18
CA PRO A 381 11.40 10.96 20.65
C PRO A 381 12.11 10.12 21.71
N GLY A 382 12.84 9.11 21.24
CA GLY A 382 13.59 8.19 22.10
C GLY A 382 12.76 6.98 22.54
N GLY A 383 13.47 5.91 22.90
CA GLY A 383 12.87 4.65 23.34
C GLY A 383 12.87 3.57 22.26
N LEU A 384 13.11 2.33 22.69
CA LEU A 384 12.94 1.14 21.89
C LEU A 384 11.50 0.65 22.01
N TYR A 385 10.82 0.45 20.88
CA TYR A 385 9.47 -0.11 20.83
C TYR A 385 9.53 -1.50 20.19
N LEU A 386 8.99 -2.51 20.84
CA LEU A 386 9.02 -3.87 20.34
C LEU A 386 7.80 -4.67 20.77
N ASN A 387 7.59 -5.79 20.09
CA ASN A 387 6.62 -6.78 20.51
C ASN A 387 7.34 -7.90 21.28
N PHE A 388 7.21 -7.94 22.61
CA PHE A 388 7.85 -8.96 23.45
C PHE A 388 7.33 -10.39 23.20
N ASN A 389 6.14 -10.52 22.62
CA ASN A 389 5.58 -11.80 22.20
C ASN A 389 6.14 -12.25 20.84
N ARG A 390 6.60 -11.30 20.00
CA ARG A 390 7.25 -11.52 18.69
C ARG A 390 8.68 -10.95 18.68
N SER A 391 9.47 -11.35 19.68
CA SER A 391 10.87 -10.92 19.83
C SER A 391 11.70 -11.18 18.57
N GLY A 392 12.66 -10.31 18.27
CA GLY A 392 13.43 -10.33 17.02
C GLY A 392 12.99 -9.25 16.02
N ASN A 393 11.99 -8.45 16.39
CA ASN A 393 11.49 -7.31 15.64
C ASN A 393 11.26 -6.10 16.58
N GLY A 394 11.58 -4.89 16.14
CA GLY A 394 11.33 -3.67 16.93
C GLY A 394 11.86 -2.41 16.25
N GLN A 395 11.44 -1.25 16.74
CA GLN A 395 11.80 0.04 16.16
C GLN A 395 12.24 1.03 17.22
N ASN A 396 13.27 1.79 16.90
CA ASN A 396 13.60 2.99 17.65
C ASN A 396 13.01 4.20 16.96
N LEU A 397 12.29 5.03 17.72
CA LEU A 397 11.66 6.24 17.21
C LEU A 397 12.53 7.46 17.55
N PHE A 398 12.77 8.31 16.56
CA PHE A 398 13.43 9.60 16.72
C PHE A 398 12.84 10.63 15.76
N ASN A 399 12.99 11.91 16.13
CA ASN A 399 12.33 13.00 15.43
C ASN A 399 13.33 14.05 14.95
N TYR A 400 13.11 14.59 13.75
CA TYR A 400 13.82 15.77 13.23
C TYR A 400 12.81 16.86 12.85
N GLY A 401 12.61 17.83 13.74
CA GLY A 401 11.51 18.77 13.60
C GLY A 401 10.17 18.03 13.63
N ASN A 402 9.41 18.08 12.54
CA ASN A 402 8.13 17.38 12.38
C ASN A 402 8.25 16.03 11.67
N ILE A 403 9.47 15.57 11.36
CA ILE A 403 9.69 14.28 10.69
C ILE A 403 9.81 13.19 11.76
N LEU A 404 8.95 12.17 11.68
CA LEU A 404 9.16 10.91 12.38
C LEU A 404 10.14 10.09 11.55
N SER A 405 11.14 9.53 12.22
CA SER A 405 12.06 8.58 11.63
C SER A 405 12.24 7.41 12.58
N THR A 406 12.42 6.22 12.01
CA THR A 406 12.71 5.02 12.80
C THR A 406 13.92 4.27 12.29
N ALA A 407 14.60 3.58 13.19
CA ALA A 407 15.52 2.51 12.84
C ALA A 407 14.81 1.19 13.18
N TRP A 408 14.52 0.39 12.15
CA TRP A 408 13.73 -0.83 12.30
C TRP A 408 14.65 -2.06 12.35
N PHE A 409 14.80 -2.60 13.56
CA PHE A 409 15.42 -3.90 13.80
C PHE A 409 14.50 -5.01 13.33
N THR A 410 14.83 -5.63 12.20
CA THR A 410 14.02 -6.70 11.64
C THR A 410 14.78 -7.60 10.66
N GLY A 411 14.07 -8.59 10.09
CA GLY A 411 14.60 -9.53 9.11
C GLY A 411 13.69 -9.76 7.92
N LYS A 412 14.26 -10.34 6.86
CA LYS A 412 13.50 -10.83 5.69
C LYS A 412 12.75 -12.13 6.03
N ALA A 413 11.95 -12.63 5.10
CA ALA A 413 11.23 -13.90 5.25
C ALA A 413 12.16 -15.09 5.54
N ASP A 414 13.38 -15.08 4.99
CA ASP A 414 14.45 -16.06 5.27
C ASP A 414 15.18 -15.83 6.61
N ARG A 415 14.76 -14.81 7.37
CA ARG A 415 15.31 -14.37 8.67
C ARG A 415 16.73 -13.85 8.61
N THR A 416 17.21 -13.46 7.44
CA THR A 416 18.41 -12.63 7.34
C THR A 416 18.10 -11.21 7.83
N PRO A 417 19.00 -10.56 8.60
CA PRO A 417 18.84 -9.17 8.99
C PRO A 417 18.57 -8.25 7.80
N VAL A 418 17.78 -7.22 8.03
CA VAL A 418 17.59 -6.11 7.09
C VAL A 418 17.63 -4.79 7.85
N TYR A 419 18.04 -3.72 7.16
CA TYR A 419 18.05 -2.37 7.71
C TYR A 419 16.96 -1.55 7.03
N ASP A 420 15.85 -1.43 7.73
CA ASP A 420 14.69 -0.68 7.28
C ASP A 420 14.51 0.57 8.12
N ILE A 421 13.98 1.61 7.50
CA ILE A 421 13.71 2.92 8.08
C ILE A 421 12.28 3.27 7.71
N VAL A 422 11.47 3.67 8.69
CA VAL A 422 10.25 4.42 8.39
C VAL A 422 10.59 5.89 8.53
N ASN A 423 10.38 6.69 7.49
CA ASN A 423 10.69 8.11 7.50
C ASN A 423 9.55 8.91 6.85
N GLY A 424 9.20 10.04 7.43
CA GLY A 424 8.27 10.96 6.78
C GLY A 424 7.85 12.11 7.66
N GLU A 425 7.33 13.16 7.03
CA GLU A 425 6.63 14.22 7.76
C GLU A 425 5.47 13.59 8.54
N TRP A 426 5.46 13.82 9.84
CA TRP A 426 4.41 13.30 10.69
C TRP A 426 3.11 13.97 10.34
N ASN A 427 2.15 13.15 9.94
CA ASN A 427 0.81 13.61 9.65
C ASN A 427 -0.02 13.47 10.92
N PRO A 428 -0.30 14.57 11.65
CA PRO A 428 -1.12 14.52 12.86
C PRO A 428 -2.54 13.99 12.58
N ALA A 429 -3.00 14.05 11.33
CA ALA A 429 -4.28 13.53 10.85
C ALA A 429 -4.43 12.00 10.95
N LEU A 430 -3.30 11.33 10.72
CA LEU A 430 -3.19 9.88 10.61
C LEU A 430 -2.43 9.29 11.80
N ALA A 431 -1.96 10.17 12.69
CA ALA A 431 -0.96 9.89 13.71
C ALA A 431 0.16 8.98 13.16
N GLY A 432 0.69 9.31 11.96
CA GLY A 432 1.61 8.44 11.21
C GLY A 432 2.54 9.15 10.24
N ALA A 433 3.56 8.44 9.75
CA ALA A 433 4.55 8.87 8.76
C ALA A 433 4.83 7.72 7.77
N GLY A 434 5.08 8.04 6.50
CA GLY A 434 4.62 7.23 5.37
C GLY A 434 5.64 6.39 4.57
N ASP A 435 6.90 6.81 4.47
CA ASP A 435 7.82 6.12 3.55
C ASP A 435 8.58 5.02 4.28
N HIS A 436 8.46 3.80 3.76
CA HIS A 436 9.36 2.72 4.12
C HIS A 436 10.56 2.73 3.18
N LEU A 437 11.73 2.88 3.78
CA LEU A 437 13.01 2.98 3.09
C LEU A 437 13.86 1.79 3.52
N GLN A 438 14.44 1.11 2.54
CA GLN A 438 15.43 0.07 2.78
C GLN A 438 16.83 0.60 2.53
N GLY A 439 17.72 0.41 3.51
CA GLY A 439 19.11 0.84 3.41
C GLY A 439 20.01 -0.23 2.81
N HIS A 440 20.89 0.19 1.90
CA HIS A 440 21.89 -0.66 1.25
C HIS A 440 23.27 0.02 1.27
N ARG A 441 24.33 -0.75 1.49
CA ARG A 441 25.70 -0.21 1.43
C ARG A 441 26.09 0.13 -0.01
N THR A 442 26.55 1.36 -0.25
CA THR A 442 26.97 1.84 -1.59
C THR A 442 28.48 1.88 -1.79
N SER A 443 29.27 2.13 -0.73
CA SER A 443 30.73 2.14 -0.81
C SER A 443 31.42 1.88 0.55
N SER A 444 32.72 1.58 0.48
CA SER A 444 33.56 1.18 1.63
C SER A 444 33.82 2.34 2.61
N PRO A 445 33.80 2.13 3.95
CA PRO A 445 33.26 0.98 4.67
C PRO A 445 31.82 1.18 5.18
N PHE A 446 31.32 2.41 5.22
CA PHE A 446 30.10 2.77 5.97
C PHE A 446 29.14 3.71 5.21
N SER A 447 29.24 3.80 3.89
CA SER A 447 28.29 4.63 3.12
C SER A 447 27.07 3.80 2.75
N THR A 448 25.86 4.29 3.05
CA THR A 448 24.61 3.69 2.60
C THR A 448 23.82 4.61 1.68
N ALA A 449 23.03 4.02 0.80
CA ALA A 449 21.89 4.66 0.15
C ALA A 449 20.61 4.01 0.66
N VAL A 450 19.51 4.72 0.52
CA VAL A 450 18.17 4.22 0.82
C VAL A 450 17.35 4.20 -0.46
N THR A 451 16.52 3.18 -0.59
CA THR A 451 15.52 3.07 -1.66
C THR A 451 14.15 2.89 -1.03
N THR A 452 13.13 3.54 -1.57
CA THR A 452 11.74 3.31 -1.15
C THR A 452 11.36 1.87 -1.45
N ALA A 453 10.98 1.14 -0.42
CA ALA A 453 10.64 -0.29 -0.48
C ALA A 453 9.15 -0.57 -0.18
N GLY A 454 8.40 0.46 0.20
CA GLY A 454 6.96 0.38 0.41
C GLY A 454 6.42 1.57 1.18
N SER A 455 5.27 1.38 1.79
CA SER A 455 4.69 2.33 2.73
C SER A 455 4.62 1.73 4.12
N ALA A 456 4.79 2.55 5.14
CA ALA A 456 4.55 2.19 6.52
C ALA A 456 3.76 3.31 7.19
N GLN A 457 3.02 2.98 8.24
CA GLN A 457 2.25 3.92 9.02
C GLN A 457 2.32 3.51 10.47
N PHE A 458 2.85 4.40 11.29
CA PHE A 458 2.65 4.36 12.72
C PHE A 458 1.25 4.85 13.05
N THR A 459 0.62 4.23 14.02
CA THR A 459 -0.67 4.63 14.56
C THR A 459 -0.60 4.53 16.07
N ARG A 460 -0.92 5.62 16.76
CA ARG A 460 -0.93 5.65 18.23
C ARG A 460 -2.08 4.81 18.79
N GLY A 461 -1.81 4.01 19.82
CA GLY A 461 -2.83 3.30 20.61
C GLY A 461 -3.56 4.23 21.59
N ASP A 462 -4.01 3.69 22.72
CA ASP A 462 -4.72 4.46 23.74
C ASP A 462 -3.84 5.52 24.42
N ASP A 463 -2.52 5.30 24.46
CA ASP A 463 -1.52 6.24 25.01
C ASP A 463 -0.18 6.19 24.23
N ASP A 464 0.89 6.80 24.77
CA ASP A 464 2.23 6.82 24.15
C ASP A 464 3.06 5.54 24.42
N SER A 465 2.51 4.55 25.13
CA SER A 465 3.20 3.29 25.41
C SER A 465 3.01 2.24 24.31
N VAL A 466 1.97 2.38 23.49
CA VAL A 466 1.64 1.44 22.41
C VAL A 466 1.51 2.17 21.09
N TYR A 467 2.21 1.66 20.08
CA TYR A 467 2.07 2.05 18.69
C TYR A 467 1.77 0.82 17.84
N ILE A 468 0.85 0.97 16.92
CA ILE A 468 0.62 -0.01 15.86
C ILE A 468 1.40 0.44 14.64
N ASN A 469 2.34 -0.38 14.17
CA ASN A 469 2.95 -0.16 12.87
C ASN A 469 2.21 -1.03 11.85
N THR A 470 1.67 -0.42 10.80
CA THR A 470 1.09 -1.10 9.63
C THR A 470 1.92 -0.76 8.40
N TRP A 471 2.18 -1.72 7.52
CA TRP A 471 2.99 -1.48 6.32
C TRP A 471 2.58 -2.38 5.17
N GLU A 472 2.99 -1.98 3.97
CA GLU A 472 2.86 -2.75 2.73
C GLU A 472 4.24 -2.94 2.10
N PHE A 473 4.62 -4.21 1.89
CA PHE A 473 5.84 -4.59 1.16
C PHE A 473 5.46 -5.38 -0.09
N ASN A 474 5.78 -4.88 -1.28
CA ASN A 474 5.53 -5.58 -2.55
C ASN A 474 4.10 -6.16 -2.65
N GLY A 475 3.07 -5.38 -2.31
CA GLY A 475 1.67 -5.83 -2.29
C GLY A 475 1.23 -6.61 -1.05
N VAL A 476 2.13 -6.91 -0.11
CA VAL A 476 1.82 -7.65 1.12
C VAL A 476 1.67 -6.72 2.31
N TRP A 477 0.46 -6.63 2.82
CA TRP A 477 0.15 -5.90 4.05
C TRP A 477 0.50 -6.69 5.31
N ALA A 478 1.09 -6.02 6.29
CA ALA A 478 1.33 -6.58 7.61
C ALA A 478 1.34 -5.52 8.72
N ALA A 479 1.20 -5.97 9.95
CA ALA A 479 1.12 -5.12 11.13
C ALA A 479 1.86 -5.72 12.31
N ASP A 480 2.32 -4.85 13.20
CA ASP A 480 2.81 -5.26 14.52
C ASP A 480 2.39 -4.25 15.57
N LYS A 481 2.06 -4.78 16.75
CA LYS A 481 1.82 -4.00 17.95
C LYS A 481 3.16 -3.82 18.66
N LEU A 482 3.64 -2.59 18.68
CA LEU A 482 4.90 -2.21 19.30
C LEU A 482 4.63 -1.56 20.65
N VAL A 483 5.19 -2.14 21.71
CA VAL A 483 5.12 -1.61 23.07
C VAL A 483 6.46 -1.00 23.43
N ARG A 484 6.44 0.14 24.10
CA ARG A 484 7.65 0.77 24.61
C ARG A 484 8.35 -0.17 25.61
N ALA A 485 9.62 -0.44 25.38
CA ALA A 485 10.40 -1.37 26.19
C ALA A 485 10.52 -0.91 27.64
N PHE A 486 10.72 0.39 27.83
CA PHE A 486 10.98 1.00 29.13
C PHE A 486 10.16 2.27 29.34
N SER A 487 9.75 2.49 30.59
CA SER A 487 8.94 3.64 30.99
C SER A 487 9.72 4.96 30.81
N PRO A 488 9.11 6.02 30.25
CA PRO A 488 9.73 7.33 30.14
C PRO A 488 9.83 8.07 31.48
N SER A 489 9.14 7.61 32.53
CA SER A 489 9.09 8.30 33.83
C SER A 489 10.29 8.05 34.74
N ALA A 490 11.11 7.04 34.44
CA ALA A 490 12.22 6.60 35.29
C ALA A 490 13.51 6.51 34.47
N VAL A 491 14.07 7.67 34.11
CA VAL A 491 15.28 7.79 33.30
C VAL A 491 16.43 8.43 34.10
N PRO A 492 17.70 8.04 33.87
CA PRO A 492 18.86 8.71 34.45
C PRO A 492 18.96 10.19 34.05
N ASN A 493 19.70 10.98 34.83
CA ASN A 493 20.05 12.36 34.48
C ASN A 493 21.60 12.50 34.49
N PRO A 494 22.25 12.83 33.37
CA PRO A 494 21.67 13.04 32.03
C PRO A 494 21.08 11.76 31.42
N ASN A 495 20.09 11.92 30.53
CA ASN A 495 19.50 10.85 29.73
C ASN A 495 20.03 10.94 28.29
N HIS A 496 20.62 9.86 27.80
CA HIS A 496 21.17 9.73 26.44
C HIS A 496 20.30 8.88 25.51
N SER A 497 19.07 8.57 25.92
CA SER A 497 18.14 7.77 25.12
C SER A 497 17.90 8.40 23.75
N GLY A 498 18.04 7.61 22.69
CA GLY A 498 17.88 8.08 21.32
C GLY A 498 18.66 7.26 20.29
N GLY A 499 18.45 7.59 19.03
CA GLY A 499 19.24 7.08 17.91
C GLY A 499 20.45 7.98 17.64
N TRP A 500 21.63 7.36 17.53
CA TRP A 500 22.91 8.02 17.33
C TRP A 500 23.62 7.39 16.13
N PHE A 501 23.99 8.21 15.16
CA PHE A 501 24.79 7.77 14.02
C PHE A 501 25.69 8.90 13.57
N ASN A 502 26.73 8.53 12.82
CA ASN A 502 27.60 9.51 12.17
C ASN A 502 27.05 9.80 10.77
N SER A 503 26.71 11.06 10.50
CA SER A 503 26.15 11.46 9.20
C SER A 503 27.11 11.23 8.02
N GLY A 504 28.43 11.20 8.25
CA GLY A 504 29.42 10.82 7.26
C GLY A 504 29.65 9.30 7.14
N GLN A 505 28.97 8.49 7.96
CA GLN A 505 29.11 7.03 8.03
C GLN A 505 27.74 6.39 8.31
N SER A 506 26.77 6.62 7.43
CA SER A 506 25.37 6.21 7.61
C SER A 506 25.13 4.69 7.69
N GLY A 507 26.14 3.87 7.37
CA GLY A 507 26.11 2.41 7.43
C GLY A 507 26.35 1.80 8.81
N TRP A 508 26.43 2.62 9.85
CA TRP A 508 26.33 2.15 11.22
C TRP A 508 25.70 3.21 12.13
N GLY A 509 25.15 2.75 13.23
CA GLY A 509 24.58 3.59 14.26
C GLY A 509 24.10 2.76 15.43
N VAL A 510 23.66 3.44 16.46
CA VAL A 510 23.34 2.84 17.75
C VAL A 510 22.09 3.50 18.32
N VAL A 511 21.24 2.69 18.91
CA VAL A 511 20.11 3.11 19.70
C VAL A 511 20.48 2.89 21.16
N ILE A 512 20.34 3.94 21.94
CA ILE A 512 20.55 3.92 23.39
C ILE A 512 19.17 4.08 24.04
N ASP A 513 18.88 3.26 25.05
CA ASP A 513 17.70 3.39 25.89
C ASP A 513 18.12 3.30 27.36
N GLU A 514 18.15 4.44 28.04
CA GLU A 514 18.56 4.57 29.43
C GLU A 514 17.35 4.67 30.35
N HIS A 515 17.34 3.83 31.37
CA HIS A 515 16.21 3.70 32.29
C HIS A 515 16.71 3.30 33.69
N ILE A 516 15.84 3.42 34.69
CA ILE A 516 16.14 3.07 36.08
C ILE A 516 15.39 1.78 36.44
N VAL A 517 16.14 0.73 36.73
CA VAL A 517 15.62 -0.56 37.21
C VAL A 517 16.14 -0.81 38.62
N ASN A 518 15.26 -1.10 39.58
CA ASN A 518 15.64 -1.37 40.96
C ASN A 518 16.58 -0.29 41.57
N SER A 519 16.30 0.98 41.28
CA SER A 519 17.09 2.14 41.72
C SER A 519 18.53 2.19 41.17
N GLN A 520 18.84 1.44 40.10
CA GLN A 520 20.10 1.51 39.39
C GLN A 520 19.86 1.95 37.94
N SER A 521 20.78 2.77 37.42
CA SER A 521 20.79 3.09 36.00
C SER A 521 21.13 1.85 35.18
N ALA A 522 20.30 1.56 34.18
CA ALA A 522 20.52 0.54 33.18
C ALA A 522 20.52 1.21 31.79
N THR A 523 21.36 0.69 30.90
CA THR A 523 21.48 1.16 29.52
C THR A 523 21.28 -0.04 28.61
N GLY A 524 20.23 0.01 27.81
CA GLY A 524 20.04 -0.87 26.65
C GLY A 524 20.72 -0.28 25.42
N PHE A 525 21.28 -1.15 24.57
CA PHE A 525 22.00 -0.76 23.37
C PHE A 525 21.64 -1.67 22.22
N LEU A 526 21.21 -1.09 21.10
CA LEU A 526 20.97 -1.79 19.84
C LEU A 526 21.79 -1.12 18.74
N GLY A 527 22.83 -1.80 18.26
CA GLY A 527 23.67 -1.35 17.16
C GLY A 527 23.29 -2.00 15.84
N TYR A 528 23.37 -1.22 14.76
CA TYR A 528 23.36 -1.72 13.38
C TYR A 528 24.68 -1.45 12.69
N ILE A 529 25.13 -2.39 11.87
CA ILE A 529 26.36 -2.28 11.09
C ILE A 529 26.28 -3.18 9.86
N PHE A 530 26.83 -2.74 8.73
CA PHE A 530 27.06 -3.61 7.59
C PHE A 530 28.38 -4.36 7.73
N ASP A 531 28.37 -5.67 7.51
CA ASP A 531 29.57 -6.49 7.56
C ASP A 531 30.41 -6.42 6.26
N ASN A 532 31.47 -7.22 6.18
CA ASN A 532 32.35 -7.26 5.02
C ASN A 532 31.67 -7.85 3.76
N ALA A 533 30.55 -8.57 3.90
CA ALA A 533 29.75 -9.10 2.81
C ALA A 533 28.65 -8.13 2.34
N ASN A 534 28.61 -6.89 2.86
CA ASN A 534 27.53 -5.92 2.67
C ASN A 534 26.19 -6.37 3.27
N GLU A 535 26.18 -7.28 4.24
CA GLU A 535 24.95 -7.68 4.91
C GLU A 535 24.77 -6.87 6.19
N PRO A 536 23.56 -6.36 6.47
CA PRO A 536 23.29 -5.71 7.74
C PRO A 536 23.39 -6.73 8.87
N ARG A 537 23.82 -6.27 10.03
CA ARG A 537 23.91 -7.02 11.28
C ARG A 537 23.36 -6.17 12.40
N TRP A 538 22.67 -6.82 13.31
CA TRP A 538 22.13 -6.21 14.50
C TRP A 538 22.81 -6.82 15.73
N ALA A 539 23.25 -5.95 16.63
CA ALA A 539 23.86 -6.35 17.89
C ALA A 539 23.13 -5.66 19.04
N LEU A 540 22.74 -6.43 20.05
CA LEU A 540 22.01 -5.92 21.22
C LEU A 540 22.81 -6.22 22.49
N GLY A 541 22.78 -5.31 23.45
CA GLY A 541 23.32 -5.51 24.77
C GLY A 541 22.57 -4.68 25.80
N GLU A 542 22.76 -5.04 27.06
CA GLU A 542 22.28 -4.29 28.22
C GLU A 542 23.38 -4.27 29.27
N ALA A 543 23.56 -3.15 29.94
CA ALA A 543 24.45 -3.03 31.09
C ALA A 543 23.75 -2.32 32.24
N THR A 544 23.90 -2.86 33.44
CA THR A 544 23.50 -2.22 34.69
C THR A 544 24.72 -1.55 35.33
N GLY A 545 24.60 -0.27 35.68
CA GLY A 545 25.67 0.50 36.32
C GLY A 545 26.74 1.05 35.35
N SER A 546 27.55 1.98 35.85
CA SER A 546 28.48 2.81 35.06
C SER A 546 29.83 2.16 34.78
N SER A 547 29.86 0.90 34.31
CA SER A 547 31.12 0.19 34.05
C SER A 547 31.84 0.63 32.77
N GLY A 548 31.19 1.44 31.91
CA GLY A 548 31.74 1.97 30.67
C GLY A 548 32.00 0.91 29.58
N GLN A 549 31.66 -0.35 29.83
CA GLN A 549 31.76 -1.45 28.87
C GLN A 549 30.44 -2.22 28.82
N MET A 550 29.97 -2.49 27.61
CA MET A 550 28.76 -3.28 27.38
C MET A 550 29.05 -4.40 26.38
N PRO A 551 28.84 -5.67 26.74
CA PRO A 551 28.90 -6.76 25.77
C PRO A 551 27.70 -6.68 24.84
N LEU A 552 27.95 -6.67 23.53
CA LEU A 552 26.92 -6.75 22.49
C LEU A 552 26.93 -8.16 21.88
N ASN A 553 25.75 -8.76 21.76
CA ASN A 553 25.56 -10.06 21.12
C ASN A 553 24.75 -9.90 19.83
N ALA A 554 25.04 -10.71 18.82
CA ALA A 554 24.17 -10.82 17.65
C ALA A 554 22.95 -11.68 17.99
N TYR A 555 21.76 -11.26 17.57
CA TYR A 555 20.50 -11.97 17.82
C TYR A 555 19.85 -12.40 16.51
N LEU A 556 19.04 -13.47 16.58
CA LEU A 556 18.13 -13.81 15.49
C LEU A 556 17.07 -12.72 15.35
N VAL A 557 16.82 -12.34 14.10
CA VAL A 557 15.75 -11.41 13.74
C VAL A 557 14.49 -12.17 13.36
N HIS A 558 13.34 -11.56 13.64
CA HIS A 558 12.04 -12.06 13.24
C HIS A 558 11.51 -11.19 12.11
N CYS A 559 10.97 -11.83 11.06
CA CYS A 559 10.40 -11.08 9.95
C CYS A 559 9.03 -10.51 10.35
N PRO A 560 8.73 -9.23 10.07
CA PRO A 560 7.51 -8.58 10.57
C PRO A 560 6.23 -9.25 10.07
N SER A 561 6.26 -9.80 8.86
CA SER A 561 5.13 -10.48 8.22
C SER A 561 5.08 -11.99 8.50
N CYS A 562 6.02 -12.53 9.30
CA CYS A 562 6.10 -13.97 9.57
C CYS A 562 5.24 -14.36 10.78
N PRO A 563 4.60 -15.54 10.74
CA PRO A 563 3.90 -16.09 11.90
C PRO A 563 4.88 -16.34 13.06
N ARG A 564 4.37 -16.23 14.29
CA ARG A 564 5.14 -16.52 15.51
C ARG A 564 5.48 -18.02 15.57
N PHE A 565 6.74 -18.36 15.89
CA PHE A 565 7.14 -19.74 16.18
C PHE A 565 7.38 -19.94 17.68
N ALA A 566 6.77 -20.97 18.27
CA ALA A 566 6.89 -21.27 19.71
C ALA A 566 8.34 -21.54 20.16
N GLY A 567 9.24 -21.94 19.25
CA GLY A 567 10.65 -22.22 19.53
C GLY A 567 11.62 -21.03 19.43
N PHE A 568 11.16 -19.82 19.11
CA PHE A 568 12.08 -18.69 18.84
C PHE A 568 12.93 -18.30 20.06
N ARG A 569 12.40 -18.47 21.28
CA ARG A 569 13.15 -18.23 22.53
C ARG A 569 14.24 -19.27 22.83
N GLN A 570 14.24 -20.41 22.13
CA GLN A 570 15.16 -21.53 22.41
C GLN A 570 16.37 -21.59 21.45
N LEU A 571 16.41 -20.74 20.42
CA LEU A 571 17.51 -20.71 19.45
C LEU A 571 18.57 -19.68 19.87
N SER A 572 19.31 -19.95 20.95
CA SER A 572 20.58 -19.27 21.20
C SER A 572 21.67 -19.93 20.34
N THR A 573 21.93 -19.43 19.14
CA THR A 573 23.07 -19.94 18.33
C THR A 573 24.33 -19.15 18.61
N ALA A 574 25.16 -19.77 19.46
CA ALA A 574 26.61 -19.91 19.31
C ALA A 574 27.28 -18.97 18.29
N GLY A 575 27.80 -17.85 18.78
CA GLY A 575 28.71 -17.00 18.04
C GLY A 575 29.61 -16.23 18.99
N ARG A 576 30.57 -16.92 19.65
CA ARG A 576 31.72 -16.24 20.25
C ARG A 576 32.53 -15.64 19.10
N GLN A 577 32.33 -14.35 18.81
CA GLN A 577 33.38 -13.61 18.10
C GLN A 577 34.55 -13.43 19.07
N HIS A 578 35.73 -13.91 18.66
CA HIS A 578 36.98 -13.56 19.32
C HIS A 578 37.14 -12.04 19.28
N HIS A 579 37.24 -11.42 20.46
CA HIS A 579 37.62 -10.01 20.60
C HIS A 579 38.95 -9.75 19.86
N ALA A 580 38.90 -8.98 18.77
CA ALA A 580 40.03 -8.17 18.38
C ALA A 580 39.98 -6.90 19.23
N GLN A 581 40.82 -6.81 20.26
CA GLN A 581 41.10 -5.56 20.95
C GLN A 581 41.65 -4.56 19.92
N LEU A 582 40.89 -3.51 19.63
CA LEU A 582 41.43 -2.33 18.96
C LEU A 582 42.40 -1.63 19.93
N PRO A 583 43.64 -1.27 19.50
CA PRO A 583 44.57 -0.59 20.38
C PRO A 583 44.07 0.83 20.69
N VAL A 584 43.99 1.15 21.98
CA VAL A 584 43.81 2.51 22.47
C VAL A 584 45.06 3.33 22.14
N ALA A 585 44.90 4.36 21.31
CA ALA A 585 45.94 5.36 21.11
C ALA A 585 46.04 6.26 22.37
N ASP A 586 47.08 6.06 23.17
CA ASP A 586 47.41 6.88 24.34
C ASP A 586 47.93 8.26 23.88
N HIS A 587 47.06 9.28 23.90
CA HIS A 587 47.47 10.66 23.69
C HIS A 587 48.14 11.21 24.95
N ARG A 588 49.44 10.96 25.12
CA ARG A 588 50.29 11.72 26.06
C ARG A 588 51.01 12.86 25.34
N HIS A 589 50.70 14.07 25.81
CA HIS A 589 51.44 15.30 25.52
C HIS A 589 52.96 15.15 25.73
N ALA A 590 53.73 15.26 24.65
CA ALA A 590 55.16 15.48 24.71
C ALA A 590 55.47 16.98 24.66
N ARG A 591 55.94 17.54 25.79
CA ARG A 591 56.53 18.88 25.86
C ARG A 591 57.92 18.84 25.22
N HIS A 592 58.15 19.66 24.20
CA HIS A 592 59.49 19.93 23.68
C HIS A 592 60.31 20.75 24.68
N ARG A 593 61.45 20.21 25.13
CA ARG A 593 62.60 20.99 25.62
C ARG A 593 63.80 20.66 24.75
N HIS A 594 64.26 21.65 23.98
CA HIS A 594 65.56 21.64 23.35
C HIS A 594 66.66 21.79 24.41
N ARG A 595 67.66 20.90 24.39
CA ARG A 595 68.99 21.23 24.89
C ARG A 595 70.05 20.63 23.96
N VAL A 596 70.89 21.54 23.49
CA VAL A 596 72.04 21.37 22.60
C VAL A 596 73.13 20.57 23.31
N ALA A 597 73.79 19.66 22.59
CA ALA A 597 75.08 19.11 23.00
C ALA A 597 76.04 19.23 21.82
N GLY A 598 77.10 20.01 22.02
CA GLY A 598 78.26 20.07 21.15
C GLY A 598 79.18 18.87 21.40
N THR A 599 79.82 18.44 20.31
CA THR A 599 81.03 17.61 20.25
C THR A 599 82.21 18.30 20.97
N PRO A 600 83.26 17.58 21.41
CA PRO A 600 84.32 17.18 20.47
C PRO A 600 85.16 15.91 20.81
N GLU A 601 86.08 15.61 19.88
CA GLU A 601 87.26 14.70 19.94
C GLU A 601 86.95 13.19 19.78
N ARG A 602 87.58 12.42 18.87
CA ARG A 602 88.77 12.58 18.01
C ARG A 602 88.57 11.78 16.73
#